data_AF-A0A926CL75-F1
#
_entry.id   AF-A0A926CL75-F1
#
_cell.length_a   1.000
_cell.length_b   1.000
_cell.length_c   1.000
_cell.angle_alpha   90.00
_cell.angle_beta   90.00
_cell.angle_gamma   90.00
#
_symmetry.space_group_name_H-M   'P 1'
#
loop_
_entity.id
_entity.type
_entity.pdbx_description
1 polymer ?
#
loop_
_entity_poly.entity_id
_entity_poly.type
_entity_poly.pdbx_seq_one_letter_code
_entity_poly.pdbx_strand_id
1 'polypeptide(L)'
;MSEQTREEVVERWMLAAVRDGGVERFDDLHVDGIDAQWKERKAWVSAGLDAYRVAVVLRDRHQLPFVVALGFSLESGERLPDMGLKTMEELAGRLDWSPPSLYLFHPGRTPCSEVTRAIAEKVVEDSVVIQELNPAMFGVEVSAARAYYMVFRPTGSSEATSSLFIEG
;
A
#
# COMPACT_ATOMS: atom_id res chain seq x y z
N MET A 1 30.13 7.10 -9.86
CA MET A 1 29.12 6.27 -9.20
C MET A 1 27.95 6.18 -10.16
N SER A 2 27.57 4.99 -10.63
CA SER A 2 26.38 4.86 -11.47
C SER A 2 25.15 5.21 -10.63
N GLU A 3 24.24 5.97 -11.22
CA GLU A 3 22.91 6.20 -10.66
C GLU A 3 22.20 4.84 -10.59
N GLN A 4 21.66 4.49 -9.42
CA GLN A 4 20.96 3.22 -9.25
C GLN A 4 19.63 3.27 -9.99
N THR A 5 19.27 2.19 -10.65
CA THR A 5 17.97 2.12 -11.33
C THR A 5 16.86 1.90 -10.30
N ARG A 6 15.63 2.31 -10.63
CA ARG A 6 14.44 2.06 -9.79
C ARG A 6 14.30 0.58 -9.43
N GLU A 7 14.55 -0.29 -10.40
CA GLU A 7 14.52 -1.75 -10.22
C GLU A 7 15.55 -2.23 -9.20
N GLU A 8 16.80 -1.74 -9.27
CA GLU A 8 17.86 -2.10 -8.31
C GLU A 8 17.53 -1.67 -6.87
N VAL A 9 16.88 -0.52 -6.70
CA VAL A 9 16.49 -0.04 -5.37
C VAL A 9 15.39 -0.92 -4.79
N VAL A 10 14.34 -1.20 -5.57
CA VAL A 10 13.22 -2.06 -5.16
C VAL A 10 13.72 -3.49 -4.87
N GLU A 11 14.53 -4.06 -5.76
CA GLU A 11 15.07 -5.42 -5.62
C GLU A 11 15.92 -5.54 -4.35
N ARG A 12 16.81 -4.56 -4.10
CA ARG A 12 17.63 -4.55 -2.89
C ARG A 12 16.79 -4.51 -1.62
N TRP A 13 15.78 -3.64 -1.59
CA TRP A 13 14.87 -3.54 -0.45
C TRP A 13 14.13 -4.87 -0.23
N MET A 14 13.52 -5.45 -1.27
CA MET A 14 12.79 -6.71 -1.16
C MET A 14 13.67 -7.82 -0.60
N LEU A 15 14.86 -8.02 -1.17
CA LEU A 15 15.78 -9.07 -0.71
C LEU A 15 16.31 -8.82 0.71
N ALA A 16 16.50 -7.55 1.10
CA ALA A 16 16.88 -7.20 2.47
C ALA A 16 15.75 -7.52 3.46
N ALA A 17 14.53 -7.04 3.19
CA ALA A 17 13.35 -7.26 4.03
C ALA A 17 13.06 -8.75 4.23
N VAL A 18 13.25 -9.58 3.20
CA VAL A 18 13.12 -11.05 3.34
C VAL A 18 14.22 -11.63 4.22
N ARG A 19 15.47 -11.19 4.04
CA ARG A 19 16.63 -11.78 4.72
C ARG A 19 16.69 -11.42 6.21
N ASP A 20 16.31 -10.20 6.57
CA ASP A 20 16.47 -9.67 7.93
C ASP A 20 15.18 -9.69 8.77
N GLY A 21 14.09 -10.27 8.25
CA GLY A 21 12.80 -10.36 8.91
C GLY A 21 12.00 -9.05 8.88
N GLY A 22 12.28 -8.17 7.91
CA GLY A 22 11.52 -6.94 7.67
C GLY A 22 10.07 -7.21 7.28
N VAL A 23 9.77 -8.34 6.63
CA VAL A 23 8.39 -8.75 6.34
C VAL A 23 7.56 -8.88 7.62
N GLU A 24 8.13 -9.46 8.68
CA GLU A 24 7.45 -9.66 9.97
C GLU A 24 7.24 -8.34 10.72
N ARG A 25 8.14 -7.37 10.52
CA ARG A 25 8.07 -6.03 11.11
C ARG A 25 7.22 -5.04 10.29
N PHE A 26 6.77 -5.45 9.10
CA PHE A 26 6.13 -4.59 8.11
C PHE A 26 7.02 -3.44 7.63
N ASP A 27 8.32 -3.71 7.47
CA ASP A 27 9.25 -2.75 6.88
C ASP A 27 8.76 -2.37 5.48
N ASP A 28 8.66 -1.08 5.21
CA ASP A 28 8.11 -0.54 3.98
C ASP A 28 9.15 0.21 3.14
N LEU A 29 8.83 0.44 1.87
CA LEU A 29 9.62 1.27 0.97
C LEU A 29 8.75 2.39 0.40
N HIS A 30 8.93 3.60 0.93
CA HIS A 30 8.33 4.81 0.36
C HIS A 30 8.85 5.07 -1.07
N VAL A 31 7.93 5.45 -1.96
CA VAL A 31 8.28 5.69 -3.37
C VAL A 31 9.26 6.84 -3.57
N ASP A 32 9.23 7.87 -2.74
CA ASP A 32 10.19 8.98 -2.82
C ASP A 32 11.63 8.57 -2.43
N GLY A 33 11.79 7.40 -1.79
CA GLY A 33 13.07 6.74 -1.54
C GLY A 33 13.60 5.93 -2.73
N ILE A 34 12.78 5.69 -3.77
CA ILE A 34 13.14 4.91 -4.96
C ILE A 34 13.75 5.81 -6.05
N ASP A 35 13.14 6.98 -6.29
CA ASP A 35 13.58 7.92 -7.31
C ASP A 35 13.40 9.36 -6.79
N ALA A 36 14.42 10.19 -6.94
CA ALA A 36 14.38 11.60 -6.53
C ALA A 36 13.28 12.41 -7.26
N GLN A 37 12.87 12.00 -8.45
CA GLN A 37 11.75 12.60 -9.20
C GLN A 37 10.38 12.32 -8.56
N TRP A 38 10.29 11.34 -7.65
CA TRP A 38 9.05 10.93 -6.99
C TRP A 38 8.82 11.60 -5.63
N LYS A 39 9.66 12.59 -5.27
CA LYS A 39 9.50 13.37 -4.03
C LYS A 39 8.23 14.22 -3.99
N GLU A 40 7.76 14.68 -5.14
CA GLU A 40 6.62 15.58 -5.23
C GLU A 40 5.29 14.80 -5.16
N ARG A 41 4.37 15.23 -4.28
CA ARG A 41 3.06 14.58 -4.07
C ARG A 41 2.25 14.36 -5.35
N LYS A 42 2.37 15.27 -6.32
CA LYS A 42 1.70 15.15 -7.64
C LYS A 42 2.13 13.91 -8.44
N ALA A 43 3.30 13.33 -8.14
CA ALA A 43 3.83 12.15 -8.81
C ALA A 43 3.51 10.85 -8.06
N TRP A 44 3.06 10.91 -6.80
CA TRP A 44 2.96 9.75 -5.92
C TRP A 44 2.03 8.66 -6.43
N VAL A 45 0.90 9.02 -7.03
CA VAL A 45 -0.04 8.02 -7.56
C VAL A 45 0.62 7.21 -8.69
N SER A 46 1.19 7.87 -9.70
CA SER A 46 1.85 7.17 -10.81
C SER A 46 3.13 6.47 -10.36
N ALA A 47 3.91 7.09 -9.47
CA ALA A 47 5.12 6.51 -8.89
C ALA A 47 4.82 5.21 -8.12
N GLY A 48 3.77 5.22 -7.29
CA GLY A 48 3.28 4.05 -6.57
C GLY A 48 2.98 2.89 -7.50
N LEU A 49 2.19 3.14 -8.53
CA LEU A 49 1.81 2.11 -9.50
C LEU A 49 3.01 1.56 -10.28
N ASP A 50 3.94 2.43 -10.67
CA ASP A 50 5.16 2.02 -11.36
C ASP A 50 6.07 1.16 -10.44
N ALA A 51 6.27 1.60 -9.20
CA ALA A 51 7.02 0.85 -8.19
C ALA A 51 6.39 -0.52 -7.92
N TYR A 52 5.06 -0.57 -7.82
CA TYR A 52 4.30 -1.80 -7.61
C TYR A 52 4.48 -2.79 -8.76
N ARG A 53 4.36 -2.34 -10.02
CA ARG A 53 4.59 -3.20 -11.20
C ARG A 53 6.01 -3.78 -11.19
N VAL A 54 7.01 -2.97 -10.85
CA VAL A 54 8.40 -3.42 -10.74
C VAL A 54 8.54 -4.47 -9.62
N ALA A 55 7.98 -4.23 -8.44
CA ALA A 55 8.04 -5.15 -7.31
C ALA A 55 7.35 -6.49 -7.59
N VAL A 56 6.20 -6.48 -8.28
CA VAL A 56 5.48 -7.69 -8.72
C VAL A 56 6.37 -8.54 -9.67
N VAL A 57 6.97 -7.90 -10.67
CA VAL A 57 7.89 -8.59 -11.61
C VAL A 57 9.09 -9.19 -10.89
N LEU A 58 9.66 -8.45 -9.93
CA LEU A 58 10.81 -8.91 -9.14
C LEU A 58 10.42 -10.07 -8.21
N ARG A 59 9.26 -10.01 -7.55
CA ARG A 59 8.73 -11.11 -6.75
C ARG A 59 8.62 -12.38 -7.60
N ASP A 60 8.03 -12.28 -8.78
CA ASP A 60 7.86 -13.44 -9.68
C ASP A 60 9.20 -13.98 -10.18
N ARG A 61 10.12 -13.09 -10.55
CA ARG A 61 11.48 -13.44 -11.00
C ARG A 61 12.25 -14.22 -9.92
N HIS A 62 12.16 -13.77 -8.67
CA HIS A 62 12.83 -14.39 -7.53
C HIS A 62 12.02 -15.51 -6.87
N GLN A 63 10.81 -15.78 -7.37
CA GLN A 63 9.88 -16.77 -6.81
C GLN A 63 9.62 -16.56 -5.31
N LEU A 64 9.52 -15.30 -4.90
CA LEU A 64 9.33 -14.97 -3.50
C LEU A 64 7.91 -15.37 -3.05
N PRO A 65 7.75 -16.10 -1.94
CA PRO A 65 6.46 -16.60 -1.46
C PRO A 65 5.68 -15.51 -0.69
N PHE A 66 5.67 -14.27 -1.19
CA PHE A 66 5.06 -13.11 -0.56
C PHE A 66 4.07 -12.44 -1.49
N VAL A 67 3.07 -11.78 -0.90
CA VAL A 67 2.18 -10.84 -1.59
C VAL A 67 2.86 -9.48 -1.60
N VAL A 68 2.89 -8.83 -2.76
CA VAL A 68 3.35 -7.43 -2.86
C VAL A 68 2.12 -6.57 -2.64
N ALA A 69 2.24 -5.54 -1.80
CA ALA A 69 1.18 -4.56 -1.63
C ALA A 69 1.72 -3.13 -1.77
N LEU A 70 0.91 -2.26 -2.34
CA LEU A 70 1.11 -0.82 -2.42
C LEU A 70 0.05 -0.15 -1.55
N GLY A 71 0.50 0.59 -0.53
CA GLY A 71 -0.37 1.36 0.36
C GLY A 71 -0.33 2.85 0.04
N PHE A 72 -1.51 3.47 0.01
CA PHE A 72 -1.70 4.91 -0.03
C PHE A 72 -2.37 5.34 1.27
N SER A 73 -1.72 6.21 2.04
CA SER A 73 -2.35 6.89 3.15
C SER A 73 -3.23 8.03 2.64
N LEU A 74 -4.42 8.15 3.21
CA LEU A 74 -5.41 9.14 2.81
C LEU A 74 -5.71 10.06 3.99
N GLU A 75 -6.20 11.27 3.69
CA GLU A 75 -6.57 12.25 4.71
C GLU A 75 -7.52 11.63 5.74
N SER A 76 -7.17 11.80 7.01
CA SER A 76 -7.96 11.35 8.16
C SER A 76 -8.99 12.42 8.54
N GLY A 77 -10.05 12.01 9.20
CA GLY A 77 -11.11 12.95 9.62
C GLY A 77 -12.02 12.40 10.71
N GLU A 78 -12.74 13.30 11.38
CA GLU A 78 -13.68 12.94 12.46
C GLU A 78 -14.87 12.11 11.92
N ARG A 79 -15.29 12.40 10.69
CA ARG A 79 -16.36 11.68 10.01
C ARG A 79 -15.78 10.59 9.12
N LEU A 80 -16.43 9.42 9.16
CA LEU A 80 -16.23 8.42 8.13
C LEU A 80 -16.64 9.07 6.79
N PRO A 81 -15.73 9.15 5.81
CA PRO A 81 -16.05 9.76 4.52
C PRO A 81 -17.19 8.99 3.83
N ASP A 82 -18.01 9.72 3.07
CA ASP A 82 -19.01 9.10 2.20
C ASP A 82 -18.31 8.08 1.28
N MET A 83 -18.88 6.88 1.20
CA MET A 83 -18.15 5.72 0.70
C MET A 83 -17.63 5.86 -0.74
N GLY A 84 -16.40 5.40 -0.93
CA GLY A 84 -15.85 4.97 -2.21
C GLY A 84 -14.87 5.94 -2.85
N LEU A 85 -13.82 5.36 -3.42
CA LEU A 85 -13.03 5.96 -4.48
C LEU A 85 -13.55 5.39 -5.81
N LYS A 86 -13.76 6.26 -6.80
CA LYS A 86 -14.25 5.93 -8.13
C LYS A 86 -13.26 6.26 -9.22
N THR A 87 -12.33 7.19 -8.98
CA THR A 87 -11.32 7.58 -9.97
C THR A 87 -9.93 7.79 -9.37
N MET A 88 -8.94 7.88 -10.25
CA MET A 88 -7.55 8.21 -9.90
C MET A 88 -7.40 9.63 -9.40
N GLU A 89 -8.17 10.56 -9.95
CA GLU A 89 -8.20 11.95 -9.54
C GLU A 89 -8.76 12.09 -8.12
N GLU A 90 -9.79 11.31 -7.78
CA GLU A 90 -10.32 11.24 -6.41
C GLU A 90 -9.27 10.69 -5.43
N LEU A 91 -8.51 9.66 -5.82
CA LEU A 91 -7.41 9.14 -5.01
C LEU A 91 -6.35 10.23 -4.78
N ALA A 92 -5.87 10.86 -5.85
CA ALA A 92 -4.86 11.92 -5.79
C ALA A 92 -5.30 13.11 -4.92
N GLY A 93 -6.58 13.49 -4.99
CA GLY A 93 -7.16 14.54 -4.19
C GLY A 93 -7.22 14.21 -2.69
N ARG A 94 -7.25 12.93 -2.33
CA ARG A 94 -7.43 12.44 -0.96
C ARG A 94 -6.16 11.92 -0.28
N LEU A 95 -5.02 11.91 -0.97
CA LEU A 95 -3.74 11.52 -0.36
C LEU A 95 -3.42 12.41 0.84
N ASP A 96 -2.86 11.85 1.91
CA ASP A 96 -2.28 12.66 2.97
C ASP A 96 -0.89 13.22 2.55
N TRP A 97 -0.05 13.54 3.54
CA TRP A 97 1.34 13.98 3.33
C TRP A 97 2.37 12.85 3.48
N SER A 98 1.92 11.60 3.50
CA SER A 98 2.76 10.42 3.57
C SER A 98 2.94 9.84 2.15
N PRO A 99 4.18 9.64 1.67
CA PRO A 99 4.38 8.97 0.40
C PRO A 99 3.76 7.57 0.39
N PRO A 100 3.28 7.09 -0.76
CA PRO A 100 2.87 5.70 -0.89
C PRO A 100 4.05 4.75 -0.63
N SER A 101 3.76 3.58 -0.05
CA SER A 101 4.81 2.59 0.25
C SER A 101 4.52 1.23 -0.35
N LEU A 102 5.59 0.53 -0.72
CA LEU A 102 5.56 -0.89 -0.97
C LEU A 102 5.72 -1.68 0.32
N TYR A 103 5.03 -2.80 0.40
CA TYR A 103 5.08 -3.77 1.49
C TYR A 103 5.17 -5.19 0.93
N LEU A 104 5.74 -6.09 1.72
CA LEU A 104 5.68 -7.53 1.52
C LEU A 104 4.85 -8.15 2.63
N PHE A 105 3.94 -9.06 2.27
CA PHE A 105 3.10 -9.77 3.22
C PHE A 105 3.18 -11.28 3.01
N HIS A 106 3.09 -12.04 4.10
CA HIS A 106 2.83 -13.47 4.00
C HIS A 106 1.44 -13.72 3.39
N PRO A 107 1.25 -14.77 2.57
CA PRO A 107 -0.07 -15.17 2.12
C PRO A 107 -1.03 -15.36 3.31
N GLY A 108 -2.21 -14.75 3.24
CA GLY A 108 -3.20 -14.77 4.33
C GLY A 108 -2.91 -13.79 5.49
N ARG A 109 -1.85 -13.00 5.39
CA ARG A 109 -1.52 -11.87 6.27
C ARG A 109 -1.51 -10.53 5.54
N THR A 110 -2.33 -10.40 4.49
CA THR A 110 -2.48 -9.17 3.71
C THR A 110 -3.22 -8.07 4.51
N PRO A 111 -3.18 -6.79 4.08
CA PRO A 111 -3.82 -5.68 4.79
C PRO A 111 -5.24 -5.95 5.29
N CYS A 112 -6.11 -6.56 4.46
CA CYS A 112 -7.48 -6.90 4.89
C CYS A 112 -7.52 -7.91 6.04
N SER A 113 -6.66 -8.93 5.99
CA SER A 113 -6.61 -9.95 7.06
C SER A 113 -6.01 -9.40 8.35
N GLU A 114 -5.03 -8.49 8.25
CA GLU A 114 -4.42 -7.82 9.40
C GLU A 114 -5.42 -6.91 10.11
N VAL A 115 -6.21 -6.14 9.36
CA VAL A 115 -7.28 -5.32 9.95
C VAL A 115 -8.37 -6.19 10.58
N THR A 116 -8.73 -7.30 9.94
CA THR A 116 -9.67 -8.27 10.55
C THR A 116 -9.15 -8.80 11.88
N ARG A 117 -7.84 -9.09 11.98
CA ARG A 117 -7.20 -9.49 13.23
C ARG A 117 -7.20 -8.36 14.27
N ALA A 118 -6.90 -7.13 13.86
CA ALA A 118 -6.91 -5.96 14.74
C ALA A 118 -8.29 -5.69 15.37
N ILE A 119 -9.39 -5.95 14.63
CA ILE A 119 -10.75 -5.91 15.18
C ILE A 119 -10.92 -6.99 16.27
N ALA A 120 -10.52 -8.23 15.97
CA ALA A 120 -10.63 -9.33 16.94
C ALA A 120 -9.80 -9.10 18.22
N GLU A 121 -8.66 -8.43 18.09
CA GLU A 121 -7.77 -8.03 19.19
C GLU A 121 -8.23 -6.73 19.90
N LYS A 122 -9.32 -6.09 19.45
CA LYS A 122 -9.85 -4.82 19.97
C LYS A 122 -8.85 -3.65 19.92
N VAL A 123 -7.98 -3.66 18.91
CA VAL A 123 -7.03 -2.56 18.65
C VAL A 123 -7.73 -1.43 17.88
N VAL A 124 -8.65 -1.78 16.98
CA VAL A 124 -9.52 -0.85 16.26
C VAL A 124 -10.96 -1.00 16.71
N GLU A 125 -11.76 0.06 16.57
CA GLU A 125 -13.19 0.00 16.84
C GLU A 125 -13.91 -0.96 15.86
N ASP A 126 -15.06 -1.49 16.28
CA ASP A 126 -15.86 -2.43 15.49
C ASP A 126 -16.39 -1.83 14.16
N SER A 127 -16.31 -0.50 14.00
CA SER A 127 -16.76 0.22 12.81
C SER A 127 -15.68 0.34 11.73
N VAL A 128 -15.14 -0.80 11.28
CA VAL A 128 -14.24 -0.85 10.12
C VAL A 128 -15.06 -0.96 8.84
N VAL A 129 -14.72 -0.13 7.85
CA VAL A 129 -15.26 -0.22 6.49
C VAL A 129 -14.15 -0.74 5.59
N ILE A 130 -14.41 -1.87 4.92
CA ILE A 130 -13.57 -2.40 3.85
C ILE A 130 -14.42 -2.47 2.59
N GLN A 131 -13.98 -1.79 1.54
CA GLN A 131 -14.61 -1.83 0.24
C GLN A 131 -13.61 -2.37 -0.79
N GLU A 132 -13.96 -3.47 -1.44
CA GLU A 132 -13.20 -3.97 -2.59
C GLU A 132 -13.49 -3.09 -3.81
N LEU A 133 -12.43 -2.70 -4.48
CA LEU A 133 -12.42 -1.85 -5.67
C LEU A 133 -11.94 -2.66 -6.87
N ASN A 134 -12.36 -2.27 -8.07
CA ASN A 134 -11.88 -2.90 -9.29
C ASN A 134 -10.46 -2.38 -9.60
N PRO A 135 -9.40 -3.22 -9.57
CA PRO A 135 -8.02 -2.77 -9.82
C PRO A 135 -7.82 -2.11 -11.19
N ALA A 136 -8.65 -2.45 -12.18
CA ALA A 136 -8.61 -1.85 -13.51
C ALA A 136 -8.83 -0.32 -13.47
N MET A 137 -9.51 0.20 -12.44
CA MET A 137 -9.69 1.64 -12.26
C MET A 137 -8.36 2.38 -12.00
N PHE A 138 -7.33 1.66 -11.53
CA PHE A 138 -5.99 2.19 -11.28
C PHE A 138 -5.01 1.90 -12.42
N GLY A 139 -5.49 1.36 -13.55
CA GLY A 139 -4.62 0.92 -14.65
C GLY A 139 -3.67 -0.22 -14.26
N VAL A 140 -4.07 -1.03 -13.27
CA VAL A 140 -3.31 -2.21 -12.84
C VAL A 140 -3.82 -3.41 -13.62
N GLU A 141 -3.03 -3.87 -14.59
CA GLU A 141 -3.32 -5.05 -15.42
C GLU A 141 -2.66 -6.33 -14.89
N VAL A 142 -2.41 -6.41 -13.57
CA VAL A 142 -1.86 -7.62 -12.95
C VAL A 142 -3.01 -8.60 -12.72
N SER A 143 -2.92 -9.81 -13.29
CA SER A 143 -4.05 -10.76 -13.41
C SER A 143 -4.65 -11.27 -12.10
N ALA A 144 -3.99 -11.01 -10.97
CA ALA A 144 -4.43 -11.36 -9.63
C ALA A 144 -4.51 -10.16 -8.67
N ALA A 145 -4.41 -8.93 -9.18
CA ALA A 145 -4.48 -7.76 -8.33
C ALA A 145 -5.84 -7.65 -7.63
N ARG A 146 -5.83 -7.16 -6.41
CA ARG A 146 -7.00 -6.75 -5.63
C ARG A 146 -6.75 -5.36 -5.12
N ALA A 147 -7.81 -4.57 -4.99
CA ALA A 147 -7.71 -3.22 -4.48
C ALA A 147 -8.76 -3.02 -3.39
N TYR A 148 -8.37 -2.34 -2.32
CA TYR A 148 -9.22 -2.10 -1.16
C TYR A 148 -9.13 -0.67 -0.73
N TYR A 149 -10.30 -0.10 -0.47
CA TYR A 149 -10.42 1.10 0.32
C TYR A 149 -10.81 0.71 1.73
N MET A 150 -10.03 1.17 2.70
CA MET A 150 -10.17 0.80 4.11
C MET A 150 -10.33 2.06 4.94
N VAL A 151 -11.27 2.03 5.87
CA VAL A 151 -11.46 3.07 6.89
C VAL A 151 -11.62 2.39 8.23
N PHE A 152 -10.85 2.83 9.22
CA PHE A 152 -10.93 2.32 10.57
C PHE A 152 -10.64 3.43 11.57
N ARG A 153 -11.15 3.29 12.79
CA ARG A 153 -10.85 4.19 13.90
C ARG A 153 -10.03 3.42 14.94
N PRO A 154 -8.79 3.82 15.23
CA PRO A 154 -8.03 3.26 16.33
C PRO A 154 -8.76 3.47 17.67
N THR A 155 -8.73 2.48 18.55
CA THR A 155 -9.38 2.60 19.88
C THR A 155 -8.81 3.79 20.65
N GLY A 156 -9.70 4.70 21.08
CA GLY A 156 -9.32 5.92 21.80
C GLY A 156 -8.93 7.10 20.91
N SER A 157 -9.01 6.96 19.59
CA SER A 157 -8.88 8.07 18.64
C SER A 157 -10.24 8.73 18.38
N SER A 158 -10.27 10.05 18.23
CA SER A 158 -11.43 10.77 17.68
C SER A 158 -11.46 10.75 16.16
N GLU A 159 -10.32 10.47 15.52
CA GLU A 159 -10.15 10.52 14.07
C GLU A 159 -10.17 9.12 13.46
N ALA A 160 -10.89 8.99 12.34
CA ALA A 160 -10.83 7.81 11.50
C ALA A 160 -9.66 7.96 10.50
N THR A 161 -8.90 6.88 10.35
CA THR A 161 -7.85 6.76 9.35
C THR A 161 -8.40 6.07 8.12
N SER A 162 -7.96 6.49 6.94
CA SER A 162 -8.29 5.81 5.69
C SER A 162 -7.06 5.53 4.84
N SER A 163 -7.13 4.43 4.11
CA SER A 163 -6.04 3.96 3.26
C SER A 163 -6.58 3.24 2.04
N LEU A 164 -5.84 3.30 0.95
CA LEU A 164 -6.07 2.44 -0.21
C LEU A 164 -4.91 1.46 -0.36
N PHE A 165 -5.22 0.18 -0.52
CA PHE A 165 -4.23 -0.86 -0.82
C PHE A 165 -4.49 -1.46 -2.19
N ILE A 166 -3.41 -1.72 -2.92
CA ILE A 166 -3.40 -2.59 -4.11
C ILE A 166 -2.46 -3.75 -3.80
N GLU A 167 -2.90 -4.98 -3.93
CA GLU A 167 -2.10 -6.17 -3.66
C GLU A 167 -2.21 -7.21 -4.77
N GLY A 168 -1.21 -8.08 -4.89
CA GLY A 168 -1.19 -9.17 -5.86
C GLY A 168 0.20 -9.74 -6.00
#